data_AF-A0A1M6SGB3-F1
#
_entry.id   AF-A0A1M6SGB3-F1
#
_cell.length_a   1.000
_cell.length_b   1.000
_cell.length_c   1.000
_cell.angle_alpha   90.00
_cell.angle_beta   90.00
_cell.angle_gamma   90.00
#
_symmetry.space_group_name_H-M   'P 1'
#
loop_
_entity.id
_entity.type
_entity.pdbx_description
1 polymer ?
#
loop_
_entity_poly.entity_id
_entity_poly.type
_entity_poly.pdbx_seq_one_letter_code
_entity_poly.pdbx_strand_id
1 'polypeptide(L)'
;MDAMDKTIRMAGDMIAENFDRFSEEIGNTALFTNEEVTLQRSEKSGMATFHLKKQVMMEDFIDELTKYLAVEVLCAYCQNEGQDYKAIAYSKPYQEEMYVIVMESNQHGLMDEISVVFFESMDAMLEMLEKQLHQLKGKQVEVLEQQHETAFYKNFI
;
A
#
# COMPACT_ATOMS: atom_id res chain seq x y z
N MET A 1 17.92 11.99 44.28
CA MET A 1 18.71 11.15 43.36
C MET A 1 17.74 10.13 42.80
N ASP A 2 16.88 10.45 41.84
CA ASP A 2 17.05 11.25 40.63
C ASP A 2 17.95 10.60 39.57
N ALA A 3 17.38 10.55 38.37
CA ALA A 3 17.92 10.19 37.06
C ALA A 3 18.39 8.73 36.82
N MET A 4 17.46 7.79 36.60
CA MET A 4 17.61 6.79 35.52
C MET A 4 16.35 5.99 35.14
N ASP A 5 15.15 6.54 35.36
CA ASP A 5 13.89 5.86 34.97
C ASP A 5 12.96 6.79 34.16
N LYS A 6 13.58 7.63 33.33
CA LYS A 6 12.92 8.50 32.35
C LYS A 6 13.78 8.57 31.10
N THR A 7 13.50 7.66 30.15
CA THR A 7 13.60 7.79 28.68
C THR A 7 13.80 6.39 28.12
N ILE A 8 12.70 5.73 27.78
CA ILE A 8 12.46 4.69 26.74
C ILE A 8 11.11 4.07 27.13
N ARG A 9 10.06 4.86 26.96
CA ARG A 9 8.67 4.41 26.90
C ARG A 9 7.99 5.26 25.82
N MET A 10 8.65 5.40 24.67
CA MET A 10 8.23 6.25 23.54
C MET A 10 8.85 5.71 22.24
N ALA A 11 8.23 4.66 21.71
CA ALA A 11 8.18 4.30 20.29
C ALA A 11 7.20 3.12 20.26
N GLY A 12 5.91 3.44 20.14
CA GLY A 12 4.93 2.41 19.82
C GLY A 12 5.30 1.80 18.48
N ASP A 13 4.87 0.58 18.29
CA ASP A 13 5.20 -0.21 17.14
C ASP A 13 4.53 0.38 15.88
N MET A 14 5.28 1.18 15.12
CA MET A 14 4.78 1.96 13.98
C MET A 14 4.06 1.09 12.93
N ILE A 15 4.53 -0.15 12.72
CA ILE A 15 3.86 -1.10 11.81
C ILE A 15 2.47 -1.46 12.37
N ALA A 16 2.39 -1.80 13.66
CA ALA A 16 1.13 -2.17 14.29
C ALA A 16 0.15 -0.98 14.34
N GLU A 17 0.64 0.22 14.66
CA GLU A 17 -0.17 1.44 14.68
C GLU A 17 -0.74 1.77 13.30
N ASN A 18 0.07 1.68 12.25
CA ASN A 18 -0.40 1.87 10.87
C ASN A 18 -1.39 0.78 10.42
N PHE A 19 -1.17 -0.47 10.83
CA PHE A 19 -2.09 -1.57 10.55
C PHE A 19 -3.44 -1.36 11.23
N ASP A 20 -3.45 -0.99 12.52
CA ASP A 20 -4.69 -0.76 13.28
C ASP A 20 -5.47 0.41 12.69
N ARG A 21 -4.79 1.53 12.37
CA ARG A 21 -5.41 2.71 11.74
C ARG A 21 -6.01 2.36 10.38
N PHE A 22 -5.25 1.68 9.52
CA PHE A 22 -5.74 1.26 8.21
C PHE A 22 -6.95 0.33 8.36
N SER A 23 -6.88 -0.64 9.26
CA SER A 23 -7.98 -1.59 9.51
C SER A 23 -9.25 -0.90 10.01
N GLU A 24 -9.12 0.12 10.86
CA GLU A 24 -10.26 0.95 11.28
C GLU A 24 -10.83 1.75 10.10
N GLU A 25 -9.96 2.38 9.30
CA GLU A 25 -10.38 3.18 8.14
C GLU A 25 -11.13 2.33 7.11
N ILE A 26 -10.57 1.18 6.73
CA ILE A 26 -11.21 0.28 5.76
C ILE A 26 -12.45 -0.43 6.35
N GLY A 27 -12.50 -0.66 7.66
CA GLY A 27 -13.65 -1.25 8.35
C GLY A 27 -14.88 -0.35 8.32
N ASN A 28 -14.68 0.97 8.16
CA ASN A 28 -15.74 1.93 7.93
C ASN A 28 -16.23 1.98 6.47
N THR A 29 -15.57 1.27 5.55
CA THR A 29 -15.96 1.20 4.15
C THR A 29 -16.89 0.01 3.88
N ALA A 30 -17.67 0.11 2.80
CA ALA A 30 -18.46 -1.03 2.32
C ALA A 30 -17.65 -2.02 1.45
N LEU A 31 -16.34 -1.82 1.30
CA LEU A 31 -15.51 -2.48 0.28
C LEU A 31 -14.96 -3.83 0.74
N PHE A 32 -14.57 -3.93 2.02
CA PHE A 32 -13.82 -5.08 2.55
C PHE A 32 -14.69 -5.97 3.43
N THR A 33 -14.37 -7.26 3.46
CA THR A 33 -14.97 -8.19 4.42
C THR A 33 -14.48 -7.90 5.84
N ASN A 34 -15.23 -8.36 6.84
CA ASN A 34 -14.86 -8.25 8.25
C ASN A 34 -14.10 -9.50 8.74
N GLU A 35 -13.37 -10.16 7.85
CA GLU A 35 -12.62 -11.38 8.20
C GLU A 35 -11.39 -11.05 9.06
N GLU A 36 -10.90 -12.05 9.82
CA GLU A 36 -9.69 -11.88 10.61
C GLU A 36 -8.48 -11.69 9.69
N VAL A 37 -7.91 -10.49 9.73
CA VAL A 37 -6.70 -10.15 8.96
C VAL A 37 -5.47 -10.44 9.81
N THR A 38 -4.53 -11.19 9.25
CA THR A 38 -3.25 -11.48 9.91
C THR A 38 -2.15 -10.58 9.36
N LEU A 39 -1.38 -9.98 10.26
CA LEU A 39 -0.19 -9.19 9.93
C LEU A 39 1.07 -10.06 10.01
N GLN A 40 1.70 -10.33 8.87
CA GLN A 40 2.99 -11.03 8.78
C GLN A 40 4.14 -10.04 8.85
N ARG A 41 5.04 -10.19 9.83
CA ARG A 41 6.03 -9.15 10.17
C ARG A 41 7.46 -9.51 9.83
N SER A 42 8.22 -8.49 9.48
CA SER A 42 9.67 -8.48 9.29
C SER A 42 10.29 -7.30 10.06
N GLU A 43 11.62 -7.16 10.02
CA GLU A 43 12.34 -6.09 10.73
C GLU A 43 12.00 -4.67 10.25
N LYS A 44 11.52 -4.48 9.02
CA LYS A 44 11.29 -3.13 8.46
C LYS A 44 9.87 -2.91 7.95
N SER A 45 9.09 -3.97 7.85
CA SER A 45 7.73 -3.93 7.32
C SER A 45 6.86 -5.07 7.84
N GLY A 46 5.55 -4.88 7.79
CA GLY A 46 4.54 -5.92 7.94
C GLY A 46 3.61 -5.97 6.74
N MET A 47 3.15 -7.16 6.35
CA MET A 47 2.23 -7.34 5.24
C MET A 47 0.94 -7.99 5.74
N ALA A 48 -0.19 -7.46 5.27
CA ALA A 48 -1.51 -8.01 5.53
C ALA A 48 -2.31 -8.12 4.22
N THR A 49 -3.19 -9.11 4.15
CA THR A 49 -4.09 -9.32 3.01
C THR A 49 -5.53 -9.01 3.42
N PHE A 50 -6.24 -8.24 2.61
CA PHE A 50 -7.61 -7.83 2.88
C PHE A 50 -8.53 -8.29 1.75
N HIS A 51 -9.55 -9.06 2.09
CA HIS A 51 -10.52 -9.58 1.12
C HIS A 51 -11.64 -8.57 0.87
N LEU A 52 -12.03 -8.44 -0.39
CA LEU A 52 -13.11 -7.60 -0.87
C LEU A 52 -14.46 -8.33 -0.70
N LYS A 53 -15.54 -7.60 -0.40
CA LYS A 53 -16.88 -8.20 -0.25
C LYS A 53 -17.43 -8.82 -1.54
N LYS A 54 -16.92 -8.38 -2.68
CA LYS A 54 -17.29 -8.83 -4.01
C LYS A 54 -16.07 -8.71 -4.92
N GLN A 55 -16.09 -9.47 -6.01
CA GLN A 55 -15.15 -9.26 -7.09
C GLN A 55 -15.38 -7.90 -7.75
N VAL A 56 -14.29 -7.22 -8.06
CA VAL A 56 -14.29 -5.88 -8.68
C VAL A 56 -13.24 -5.81 -9.79
N MET A 57 -13.47 -4.92 -10.76
CA MET A 57 -12.44 -4.58 -11.74
C MET A 57 -11.42 -3.64 -11.10
N MET A 58 -10.13 -3.87 -11.36
CA MET A 58 -9.03 -3.09 -10.79
C MET A 58 -9.16 -1.60 -11.10
N GLU A 59 -9.53 -1.24 -12.34
CA GLU A 59 -9.70 0.16 -12.75
C GLU A 59 -10.76 0.88 -11.89
N ASP A 60 -11.93 0.26 -11.70
CA ASP A 60 -13.00 0.81 -10.88
C ASP A 60 -12.58 0.91 -9.40
N PHE A 61 -11.84 -0.10 -8.93
CA PHE A 61 -11.42 -0.17 -7.54
C PHE A 61 -10.37 0.87 -7.17
N ILE A 62 -9.42 1.18 -8.07
CA ILE A 62 -8.42 2.25 -7.86
C ILE A 62 -9.12 3.60 -7.64
N ASP A 63 -10.13 3.89 -8.45
CA ASP A 63 -10.93 5.12 -8.35
C ASP A 63 -11.74 5.21 -7.06
N GLU A 64 -12.22 4.10 -6.54
CA GLU A 64 -12.88 4.05 -5.22
C GLU A 64 -11.86 4.22 -4.11
N LEU A 65 -10.75 3.49 -4.17
CA LEU A 65 -9.75 3.42 -3.11
C LEU A 65 -9.06 4.78 -2.88
N THR A 66 -8.70 5.49 -3.96
CA THR A 66 -8.10 6.83 -3.88
C THR A 66 -9.03 7.86 -3.24
N LYS A 67 -10.36 7.70 -3.38
CA LYS A 67 -11.36 8.57 -2.74
C LYS A 67 -11.48 8.31 -1.25
N TYR A 68 -11.33 7.05 -0.81
CA TYR A 68 -11.51 6.69 0.60
C TYR A 68 -10.24 6.83 1.43
N LEU A 69 -9.08 6.47 0.90
CA LEU A 69 -7.83 6.31 1.67
C LEU A 69 -6.79 7.42 1.42
N ALA A 70 -7.15 8.47 0.66
CA ALA A 70 -6.26 9.59 0.34
C ALA A 70 -4.87 9.18 -0.20
N VAL A 71 -4.79 8.04 -0.88
CA VAL A 71 -3.55 7.48 -1.45
C VAL A 71 -3.23 8.06 -2.83
N GLU A 72 -1.98 7.94 -3.23
CA GLU A 72 -1.50 8.26 -4.57
C GLU A 72 -1.23 6.97 -5.35
N VAL A 73 -1.65 6.93 -6.62
CA VAL A 73 -1.32 5.82 -7.53
C VAL A 73 0.11 6.04 -8.04
N LEU A 74 1.00 5.10 -7.77
CA LEU A 74 2.37 5.11 -8.29
C LEU A 74 2.38 4.65 -9.75
N CYS A 75 1.76 3.51 -10.00
CA CYS A 75 1.66 2.92 -11.33
C CYS A 75 0.56 1.87 -11.41
N ALA A 76 0.03 1.70 -12.61
CA ALA A 76 -0.85 0.60 -13.01
C ALA A 76 -0.42 0.11 -14.39
N TYR A 77 -0.34 -1.20 -14.58
CA TYR A 77 0.07 -1.80 -15.84
C TYR A 77 -0.57 -3.16 -16.04
N CYS A 78 -0.67 -3.59 -17.30
CA CYS A 78 -1.03 -4.95 -17.65
C CYS A 78 0.07 -5.62 -18.49
N GLN A 79 0.07 -6.94 -18.46
CA GLN A 79 1.00 -7.78 -19.21
C GLN A 79 0.29 -9.06 -19.66
N ASN A 80 0.97 -9.88 -20.46
CA ASN A 80 0.43 -11.14 -20.97
C ASN A 80 -0.91 -10.93 -21.71
N GLU A 81 -0.92 -9.99 -22.67
CA GLU A 81 -2.10 -9.66 -23.50
C GLU A 81 -3.32 -9.25 -22.66
N GLY A 82 -3.09 -8.52 -21.57
CA GLY A 82 -4.14 -8.06 -20.67
C GLY A 82 -4.71 -9.17 -19.79
N GLN A 83 -3.97 -10.25 -19.55
CA GLN A 83 -4.37 -11.27 -18.57
C GLN A 83 -4.00 -10.85 -17.15
N ASP A 84 -2.78 -10.33 -16.99
CA ASP A 84 -2.23 -9.99 -15.68
C ASP A 84 -2.22 -8.48 -15.50
N TYR A 85 -2.79 -8.02 -14.39
CA TYR A 85 -2.83 -6.62 -14.00
C TYR A 85 -2.11 -6.43 -12.68
N LYS A 86 -1.43 -5.31 -12.55
CA LYS A 86 -0.88 -4.85 -11.28
C LYS A 86 -1.04 -3.36 -11.14
N ALA A 87 -1.42 -2.93 -9.95
CA ALA A 87 -1.41 -1.53 -9.55
C ALA A 87 -0.78 -1.37 -8.17
N ILE A 88 -0.02 -0.29 -8.01
CA ILE A 88 0.61 0.11 -6.76
C ILE A 88 0.09 1.49 -6.39
N ALA A 89 -0.51 1.59 -5.21
CA ALA A 89 -0.89 2.85 -4.58
C ALA A 89 -0.21 2.97 -3.22
N TYR A 90 -0.03 4.19 -2.73
CA TYR A 90 0.72 4.42 -1.49
C TYR A 90 0.17 5.61 -0.70
N SER A 91 0.24 5.51 0.63
CA SER A 91 -0.12 6.62 1.54
C SER A 91 0.89 7.76 1.43
N LYS A 92 0.51 8.97 1.85
CA LYS A 92 1.44 10.11 1.92
C LYS A 92 2.23 10.04 3.23
N PRO A 93 3.54 9.70 3.22
CA PRO A 93 4.29 9.39 4.44
C PRO A 93 4.36 10.53 5.45
N TYR A 94 4.39 11.78 4.96
CA TYR A 94 4.40 12.96 5.82
C TYR A 94 3.09 13.17 6.61
N GLN A 95 2.03 12.43 6.29
CA GLN A 95 0.75 12.44 7.02
C GLN A 95 0.70 11.38 8.14
N GLU A 96 1.87 10.88 8.58
CA GLU A 96 2.01 9.82 9.60
C GLU A 96 1.41 8.47 9.19
N GLU A 97 1.29 8.22 7.88
CA GLU A 97 0.83 6.94 7.32
C GLU A 97 1.87 6.40 6.37
N MET A 98 2.38 5.20 6.64
CA MET A 98 3.45 4.60 5.84
C MET A 98 3.05 3.20 5.38
N TYR A 99 2.18 3.15 4.37
CA TYR A 99 1.75 1.90 3.77
C TYR A 99 1.67 1.96 2.24
N VAL A 100 1.84 0.79 1.63
CA VAL A 100 1.72 0.58 0.19
C VAL A 100 0.68 -0.48 -0.07
N ILE A 101 -0.28 -0.17 -0.92
CA ILE A 101 -1.32 -1.08 -1.38
C ILE A 101 -0.87 -1.69 -2.72
N VAL A 102 -0.84 -3.01 -2.74
CA VAL A 102 -0.49 -3.83 -3.90
C VAL A 102 -1.77 -4.55 -4.36
N MET A 103 -2.19 -4.22 -5.56
CA MET A 103 -3.32 -4.82 -6.26
C MET A 103 -2.78 -5.69 -7.39
N GLU A 104 -3.14 -6.97 -7.40
CA GLU A 104 -2.70 -7.92 -8.42
C GLU A 104 -3.90 -8.75 -8.88
N SER A 105 -4.00 -8.98 -10.18
CA SER A 105 -5.00 -9.87 -10.79
C SER A 105 -4.34 -10.71 -11.87
N ASN A 106 -4.66 -11.99 -11.92
CA ASN A 106 -4.32 -12.89 -13.04
C ASN A 106 -5.55 -13.24 -13.91
N GLN A 107 -6.66 -12.52 -13.74
CA GLN A 107 -7.95 -12.74 -14.40
C GLN A 107 -8.47 -11.48 -15.08
N HIS A 108 -7.69 -10.89 -15.98
CA HIS A 108 -8.11 -9.75 -16.80
C HIS A 108 -8.57 -8.52 -15.97
N GLY A 109 -7.95 -8.30 -14.81
CA GLY A 109 -8.21 -7.16 -13.93
C GLY A 109 -9.24 -7.43 -12.84
N LEU A 110 -9.83 -8.62 -12.78
CA LEU A 110 -10.77 -9.01 -11.72
C LEU A 110 -10.03 -9.33 -10.41
N MET A 111 -10.41 -8.68 -9.32
CA MET A 111 -9.79 -8.85 -8.00
C MET A 111 -10.83 -9.18 -6.92
N ASP A 112 -10.43 -9.95 -5.93
CA ASP A 112 -11.17 -10.23 -4.69
C ASP A 112 -10.35 -9.97 -3.43
N GLU A 113 -9.09 -9.56 -3.55
CA GLU A 113 -8.23 -9.19 -2.43
C GLU A 113 -7.21 -8.12 -2.80
N ILE A 114 -6.65 -7.48 -1.77
CA ILE A 114 -5.47 -6.62 -1.88
C ILE A 114 -4.43 -7.02 -0.84
N SER A 115 -3.16 -6.74 -1.12
CA SER A 115 -2.10 -6.81 -0.13
C SER A 115 -1.70 -5.40 0.29
N VAL A 116 -1.48 -5.19 1.58
CA VAL A 116 -1.02 -3.91 2.13
C VAL A 116 0.26 -4.14 2.92
N VAL A 117 1.29 -3.36 2.61
CA VAL A 117 2.59 -3.40 3.27
C VAL A 117 2.74 -2.14 4.12
N PHE A 118 2.90 -2.31 5.42
CA PHE A 118 3.12 -1.26 6.41
C PHE A 118 4.61 -1.16 6.73
N PHE A 119 5.14 0.05 6.90
CA PHE A 119 6.58 0.30 7.07
C PHE A 119 6.89 0.95 8.42
N GLU A 120 8.08 0.66 8.96
CA GLU A 120 8.60 1.33 10.17
C GLU A 120 9.14 2.73 9.86
N SER A 121 9.49 3.01 8.60
CA SER A 121 10.05 4.29 8.20
C SER A 121 9.72 4.67 6.75
N MET A 122 9.73 5.98 6.50
CA MET A 122 9.58 6.56 5.18
C MET A 122 10.68 6.08 4.22
N ASP A 123 11.92 5.91 4.71
CA ASP A 123 13.04 5.40 3.91
C ASP A 123 12.78 3.98 3.41
N ALA A 124 12.25 3.09 4.27
CA ALA A 124 11.94 1.71 3.90
C ALA A 124 10.81 1.65 2.85
N MET A 125 9.82 2.54 3.00
CA MET A 125 8.74 2.68 2.03
C MET A 125 9.23 3.22 0.68
N LEU A 126 10.06 4.26 0.70
CA LEU A 126 10.67 4.86 -0.50
C LEU A 126 11.52 3.83 -1.25
N GLU A 127 12.38 3.07 -0.54
CA GLU A 127 13.21 2.01 -1.12
C GLU A 127 12.36 0.97 -1.86
N MET A 128 11.22 0.56 -1.28
CA MET A 128 10.30 -0.39 -1.92
C MET A 128 9.66 0.20 -3.19
N LEU A 129 9.17 1.43 -3.13
CA LEU A 129 8.48 2.09 -4.26
C LEU A 129 9.44 2.39 -5.41
N GLU A 130 10.66 2.85 -5.11
CA GLU A 130 11.72 3.00 -6.12
C GLU A 130 12.03 1.66 -6.78
N LYS A 131 12.13 0.57 -6.02
CA LYS A 131 12.34 -0.77 -6.58
C LYS A 131 11.20 -1.17 -7.52
N GLN A 132 9.94 -0.84 -7.22
CA GLN A 132 8.82 -1.09 -8.14
C GLN A 132 8.96 -0.30 -9.45
N LEU A 133 9.27 1.00 -9.39
CA LEU A 133 9.51 1.82 -10.59
C LEU A 133 10.67 1.29 -11.43
N HIS A 134 11.77 0.89 -10.80
CA HIS A 134 12.92 0.32 -11.51
C HIS A 134 12.59 -1.02 -12.16
N GLN A 135 11.73 -1.85 -11.55
CA GLN A 135 11.29 -3.11 -12.15
C GLN A 135 10.43 -2.92 -13.40
N LEU A 136 9.73 -1.79 -13.54
CA LEU A 136 9.03 -1.45 -14.77
C LEU A 136 9.98 -1.08 -15.90
N LYS A 137 11.11 -0.43 -15.56
CA LYS A 137 12.16 -0.07 -16.52
C LYS A 137 12.79 -1.35 -17.09
N GLY A 138 12.38 -1.72 -18.30
CA GLY A 138 12.92 -2.87 -19.03
C GLY A 138 11.97 -4.08 -19.16
N LYS A 139 10.76 -4.01 -18.62
CA LYS A 139 9.72 -5.01 -18.92
C LYS A 139 8.89 -4.58 -20.13
N GLN A 140 8.48 -5.55 -20.95
CA GLN A 140 7.44 -5.35 -21.95
C GLN A 140 6.08 -5.45 -21.27
N VAL A 141 5.58 -4.31 -20.80
CA VAL A 141 4.26 -4.16 -20.18
C VAL A 141 3.52 -3.03 -20.88
N GLU A 142 2.20 -3.10 -20.87
CA GLU A 142 1.34 -1.98 -21.24
C GLU A 142 1.08 -1.15 -19.98
N VAL A 143 1.66 0.06 -19.96
CA VAL A 143 1.47 1.00 -18.85
C VAL A 143 0.12 1.68 -19.02
N LEU A 144 -0.74 1.53 -18.03
CA LEU A 144 -2.07 2.14 -17.97
C LEU A 144 -1.98 3.51 -17.30
N GLU A 145 -1.25 3.58 -16.19
CA GLU A 145 -1.00 4.81 -15.43
C GLU A 145 0.40 4.76 -14.81
N GLN A 146 1.08 5.90 -14.75
CA GLN A 146 2.34 6.03 -14.03
C GLN A 146 2.53 7.46 -13.54
N GLN A 147 2.81 7.60 -12.26
CA GLN A 147 3.14 8.88 -11.65
C GLN A 147 4.49 9.39 -12.16
N HIS A 148 4.56 10.68 -12.45
CA HIS A 148 5.81 11.32 -12.85
C HIS A 148 6.81 11.37 -11.67
N GLU A 149 8.08 11.03 -11.91
CA GLU A 149 9.12 10.92 -10.85
C GLU A 149 9.21 12.19 -9.99
N THR A 150 9.17 13.37 -10.60
CA THR A 150 9.20 14.64 -9.83
C THR A 150 7.99 14.83 -8.91
N ALA A 151 6.81 14.34 -9.29
CA ALA A 151 5.63 14.40 -8.43
C ALA A 151 5.73 13.37 -7.30
N PHE A 152 6.20 12.16 -7.64
CA PHE A 152 6.47 11.09 -6.68
C PHE A 152 7.37 11.55 -5.53
N TYR A 153 8.57 12.07 -5.81
CA TYR A 153 9.51 12.50 -4.78
C TYR A 153 9.01 13.68 -3.93
N LYS A 154 8.13 14.54 -4.47
CA LYS A 154 7.51 15.62 -3.68
C LYS A 154 6.59 15.10 -2.58
N ASN A 155 6.08 13.87 -2.70
CA ASN A 155 5.24 13.26 -1.68
C ASN A 155 6.06 12.74 -0.48
N PHE A 156 7.39 12.84 -0.50
CA PHE A 156 8.32 12.37 0.55
C PHE A 156 9.15 13.51 1.18
N ILE A 157 8.81 14.77 0.92
CA ILE A 157 9.56 15.98 1.37
C ILE A 157 8.66 16.88 2.21
#